data_AF-A0A925TQ10-F1
#
_entry.id   AF-A0A925TQ10-F1
#
_cell.length_a   1.000
_cell.length_b   1.000
_cell.length_c   1.000
_cell.angle_alpha   90.00
_cell.angle_beta   90.00
_cell.angle_gamma   90.00
#
_symmetry.space_group_name_H-M   'P 1'
#
loop_
_entity.id
_entity.type
_entity.pdbx_description
1 polymer ?
#
loop_
_entity_poly.entity_id
_entity_poly.type
_entity_poly.pdbx_seq_one_letter_code
_entity_poly.pdbx_strand_id
1 'polypeptide(L)'
;MKNIRFHFPLVTAGVIFIAAISYGFMVDQQPAAADSNAAKSAGQTSGADSGATPVANASSAASLAPKDDSNCYTCHSKLSGRLQVLPGTWAADTHHSAGISCAKCHGGDGTKNITMANYGSFEQTHGTAFVRKPSRTDQPAYCGSCHENGPYMRQFKKDAVVNINAVHAASAHGKALFEKGNLSSASCVDCHGAHGAMKGTEVTSLTYPKNIANMCGTCHANEAYMKASLPEGEDFVNHIEPYLTSVHANGLYKKNDLGSPTCNDCHSNHGDYLEGTANVFEACNTCHAGNATMFAAGPHKAAYQERGLNSCVGCHGSPNGHNVAEWGHEKVGIQQGAVCLNCHNPDPESAGNQDSTGAFDKKKYATNQRALGNAIKLHSYLTGMDSSYHAAKDFFEAQEKGGGYAKDDLELLEELKRQMDAARTAHHVVWADSFKVQMAEGLALSDSVSRRTQTLKAEIAGRQTIIVVVGIFVFGLVVTLGAQAAGRRKIPEYKSDFDESFYTRTPPDRR
;
A
#
# COMPACT_ATOMS: atom_id res chain seq x y z
N MET A 1 32.72 49.74 -48.26
CA MET A 1 32.56 51.21 -48.28
C MET A 1 31.12 51.57 -47.94
N LYS A 2 30.94 52.68 -47.19
CA LYS A 2 29.71 53.25 -46.58
C LYS A 2 29.32 52.62 -45.22
N ASN A 3 29.95 53.04 -44.12
CA ASN A 3 29.75 54.26 -43.31
C ASN A 3 28.52 54.22 -42.39
N ILE A 4 28.71 53.70 -41.17
CA ILE A 4 27.94 54.12 -39.98
C ILE A 4 28.95 54.39 -38.86
N ARG A 5 28.98 55.64 -38.37
CA ARG A 5 29.87 56.15 -37.33
C ARG A 5 29.27 55.83 -35.95
N PHE A 6 30.03 55.17 -35.08
CA PHE A 6 29.76 55.11 -33.64
C PHE A 6 30.68 56.11 -32.93
N HIS A 7 30.08 57.05 -32.19
CA HIS A 7 30.78 57.88 -31.21
C HIS A 7 30.68 57.23 -29.82
N PHE A 8 31.82 56.86 -29.26
CA PHE A 8 32.03 56.69 -27.82
C PHE A 8 32.12 58.06 -27.15
N PRO A 9 31.78 58.15 -25.85
CA PRO A 9 32.80 58.63 -24.93
C PRO A 9 33.08 57.64 -23.80
N LEU A 10 34.32 57.71 -23.37
CA LEU A 10 35.05 56.83 -22.49
C LEU A 10 35.01 57.42 -21.06
N VAL A 11 35.19 56.57 -20.05
CA VAL A 11 35.66 56.86 -18.68
C VAL A 11 34.61 57.23 -17.60
N THR A 12 34.12 56.23 -16.85
CA THR A 12 34.29 56.07 -15.37
C THR A 12 33.38 54.97 -14.80
N ALA A 13 33.82 54.35 -13.69
CA ALA A 13 33.06 53.49 -12.77
C ALA A 13 32.93 51.99 -13.10
N GLY A 14 34.08 51.32 -13.28
CA GLY A 14 34.22 49.94 -12.83
C GLY A 14 35.13 49.91 -11.60
N VAL A 15 34.56 49.84 -10.39
CA VAL A 15 35.04 49.14 -9.17
C VAL A 15 33.93 49.25 -8.09
N ILE A 16 32.74 48.65 -8.28
CA ILE A 16 31.82 48.26 -7.18
C ILE A 16 30.95 47.10 -7.69
N PHE A 17 31.49 45.89 -7.85
CA PHE A 17 30.65 44.70 -8.02
C PHE A 17 31.31 43.40 -7.50
N ILE A 18 32.28 43.54 -6.58
CA ILE A 18 32.86 42.42 -5.83
C ILE A 18 32.87 42.83 -4.34
N ALA A 19 31.69 42.97 -3.76
CA ALA A 19 31.48 43.13 -2.31
C ALA A 19 30.02 42.82 -1.90
N ALA A 20 29.30 41.98 -2.66
CA ALA A 20 27.91 41.62 -2.38
C ALA A 20 27.69 40.11 -2.15
N ILE A 21 28.77 39.33 -1.96
CA ILE A 21 28.69 37.87 -1.74
C ILE A 21 29.05 37.47 -0.29
N SER A 22 29.41 38.41 0.58
CA SER A 22 29.90 38.06 1.94
C SER A 22 29.07 38.60 3.11
N TYR A 23 27.90 39.22 2.88
CA TYR A 23 27.04 39.72 3.97
C TYR A 23 25.55 39.42 3.69
N GLY A 24 25.22 38.14 3.65
CA GLY A 24 23.85 37.63 3.59
C GLY A 24 23.69 36.43 4.51
N PHE A 25 24.29 36.49 5.69
CA PHE A 25 24.13 35.50 6.75
C PHE A 25 23.79 36.23 8.05
N MET A 26 22.70 35.75 8.67
CA MET A 26 22.25 35.93 10.07
C MET A 26 21.05 36.87 10.32
N VAL A 27 20.09 36.27 11.04
CA VAL A 27 18.87 36.79 11.72
C VAL A 27 17.65 36.92 10.79
N ASP A 28 16.52 36.21 10.95
CA ASP A 28 15.85 35.80 12.18
C ASP A 28 15.05 34.48 12.02
N GLN A 29 14.96 33.70 13.11
CA GLN A 29 14.11 32.53 13.25
C GLN A 29 12.87 32.90 14.08
N GLN A 30 11.66 32.55 13.62
CA GLN A 30 10.67 31.80 14.43
C GLN A 30 9.42 31.39 13.60
N PRO A 31 8.70 30.32 14.02
CA PRO A 31 7.90 29.49 13.12
C PRO A 31 6.41 29.91 13.07
N ALA A 32 5.79 29.74 11.90
CA ALA A 32 4.34 29.79 11.74
C ALA A 32 3.81 28.43 11.30
N ALA A 33 2.62 28.12 11.82
CA ALA A 33 2.01 26.81 11.90
C ALA A 33 1.66 26.17 10.56
N ALA A 34 1.56 24.85 10.60
CA ALA A 34 1.07 23.99 9.55
C ALA A 34 -0.40 24.26 9.26
N ASP A 35 -0.73 24.46 7.98
CA ASP A 35 -2.08 24.29 7.46
C ASP A 35 -2.08 23.18 6.40
N SER A 36 -2.81 22.13 6.77
CA SER A 36 -3.30 21.06 5.92
C SER A 36 -4.26 21.63 4.87
N ASN A 37 -4.01 21.37 3.58
CA ASN A 37 -5.01 20.98 2.57
C ASN A 37 -4.45 21.14 1.14
N ALA A 38 -4.16 20.02 0.49
CA ALA A 38 -4.20 19.93 -0.97
C ALA A 38 -4.31 18.46 -1.41
N ALA A 39 -5.53 17.93 -1.41
CA ALA A 39 -5.91 16.76 -2.20
C ALA A 39 -6.79 17.23 -3.37
N LYS A 40 -6.16 17.39 -4.53
CA LYS A 40 -6.73 17.47 -5.90
C LYS A 40 -5.58 17.04 -6.83
N SER A 41 -5.71 16.23 -7.87
CA SER A 41 -6.84 15.59 -8.54
C SER A 41 -6.24 14.80 -9.72
N ALA A 42 -6.81 13.65 -10.09
CA ALA A 42 -6.94 13.19 -11.49
C ALA A 42 -7.77 11.89 -11.43
N GLY A 43 -8.90 11.69 -12.13
CA GLY A 43 -9.37 12.32 -13.34
C GLY A 43 -9.32 11.31 -14.48
N GLN A 44 -10.40 10.54 -14.67
CA GLN A 44 -10.72 9.95 -15.97
C GLN A 44 -12.20 10.19 -16.29
N THR A 45 -12.39 10.84 -17.42
CA THR A 45 -13.65 11.24 -18.05
C THR A 45 -13.95 10.32 -19.22
N SER A 46 -15.22 9.95 -19.37
CA SER A 46 -16.03 9.72 -20.58
C SER A 46 -17.18 8.79 -20.19
N GLY A 47 -18.47 9.06 -20.38
CA GLY A 47 -19.20 10.10 -21.09
C GLY A 47 -20.38 9.42 -21.79
N ALA A 48 -21.60 9.54 -21.25
CA ALA A 48 -22.88 9.71 -21.98
C ALA A 48 -24.10 9.53 -21.06
N ASP A 49 -25.00 10.50 -21.14
CA ASP A 49 -26.20 10.78 -20.35
C ASP A 49 -27.32 9.72 -20.39
N SER A 50 -28.06 9.58 -19.29
CA SER A 50 -29.48 10.03 -19.23
C SER A 50 -30.15 9.76 -17.87
N GLY A 51 -30.60 10.85 -17.23
CA GLY A 51 -31.81 10.88 -16.40
C GLY A 51 -31.77 10.27 -15.00
N ALA A 52 -31.14 10.94 -14.03
CA ALA A 52 -31.40 10.69 -12.61
C ALA A 52 -31.69 12.01 -11.88
N THR A 53 -32.90 12.10 -11.33
CA THR A 53 -33.33 13.07 -10.31
C THR A 53 -32.31 13.16 -9.17
N PRO A 54 -32.09 14.33 -8.55
CA PRO A 54 -31.14 14.44 -7.45
C PRO A 54 -31.67 13.64 -6.25
N VAL A 55 -31.04 12.49 -5.99
CA VAL A 55 -31.20 11.77 -4.73
C VAL A 55 -30.57 12.67 -3.67
N ALA A 56 -31.42 13.24 -2.81
CA ALA A 56 -30.98 13.98 -1.65
C ALA A 56 -30.00 13.13 -0.83
N ASN A 57 -28.85 13.71 -0.50
CA ASN A 57 -27.94 13.19 0.51
C ASN A 57 -28.73 12.97 1.81
N ALA A 58 -29.14 11.73 2.07
CA ALA A 58 -29.50 11.29 3.40
C ALA A 58 -28.19 11.18 4.20
N SER A 59 -27.73 12.33 4.71
CA SER A 59 -26.83 12.36 5.85
C SER A 59 -27.45 11.49 6.94
N SER A 60 -26.72 10.45 7.32
CA SER A 60 -27.05 9.48 8.35
C SER A 60 -27.53 10.17 9.64
N ALA A 61 -28.85 10.17 9.84
CA ALA A 61 -29.38 10.19 11.18
C ALA A 61 -28.96 8.85 11.82
N ALA A 62 -27.98 8.89 12.71
CA ALA A 62 -27.75 7.79 13.62
C ALA A 62 -29.03 7.64 14.46
N SER A 63 -29.91 6.71 14.08
CA SER A 63 -30.99 6.30 14.96
C SER A 63 -30.33 5.72 16.20
N LEU A 64 -30.48 6.39 17.34
CA LEU A 64 -30.08 5.84 18.63
C LEU A 64 -30.72 4.45 18.74
N ALA A 65 -29.90 3.42 19.00
CA ALA A 65 -30.39 2.07 19.20
C ALA A 65 -31.54 2.11 20.22
N PRO A 66 -32.64 1.37 19.98
CA PRO A 66 -33.80 1.40 20.87
C PRO A 66 -33.36 0.96 22.27
N LYS A 67 -33.69 1.73 23.30
CA LYS A 67 -33.31 1.39 24.68
C LYS A 67 -33.89 0.02 25.08
N ASP A 68 -33.05 -0.87 25.61
CA ASP A 68 -33.49 -2.15 26.17
C ASP A 68 -33.89 -1.98 27.64
N ASP A 69 -35.19 -1.91 27.90
CA ASP A 69 -35.76 -1.82 29.25
C ASP A 69 -36.22 -3.20 29.79
N SER A 70 -35.77 -4.31 29.18
CA SER A 70 -36.14 -5.63 29.66
C SER A 70 -35.52 -5.96 31.02
N ASN A 71 -36.21 -6.79 31.80
CA ASN A 71 -35.67 -7.30 33.06
C ASN A 71 -34.45 -8.21 32.82
N CYS A 72 -34.40 -8.87 31.65
CA CYS A 72 -33.24 -9.61 31.18
C CYS A 72 -32.00 -8.69 31.15
N TYR A 73 -32.04 -7.60 30.39
CA TYR A 73 -30.91 -6.69 30.27
C TYR A 73 -30.59 -6.00 31.60
N THR A 74 -31.60 -5.54 32.35
CA THR A 74 -31.40 -4.85 33.63
C THR A 74 -30.66 -5.70 34.66
N CYS A 75 -30.94 -7.00 34.70
CA CYS A 75 -30.22 -7.93 35.58
C CYS A 75 -28.85 -8.29 34.99
N HIS A 76 -28.81 -8.78 33.74
CA HIS A 76 -27.59 -9.31 33.13
C HIS A 76 -26.52 -8.25 32.88
N SER A 77 -26.88 -6.97 32.75
CA SER A 77 -25.90 -5.87 32.66
C SER A 77 -25.14 -5.61 33.96
N LYS A 78 -25.70 -6.03 35.11
CA LYS A 78 -25.11 -5.87 36.44
C LYS A 78 -24.39 -7.11 36.95
N LEU A 79 -24.49 -8.23 36.23
CA LEU A 79 -23.77 -9.45 36.56
C LEU A 79 -22.29 -9.34 36.18
N SER A 80 -21.51 -10.36 36.54
CA SER A 80 -20.09 -10.47 36.21
C SER A 80 -19.77 -11.80 35.53
N GLY A 81 -18.61 -11.84 34.87
CA GLY A 81 -18.12 -13.03 34.19
C GLY A 81 -19.03 -13.46 33.02
N ARG A 82 -19.19 -14.77 32.83
CA ARG A 82 -19.87 -15.36 31.66
C ARG A 82 -21.37 -15.03 31.52
N LEU A 83 -21.98 -14.43 32.54
CA LEU A 83 -23.41 -14.07 32.54
C LEU A 83 -23.64 -12.58 32.27
N GLN A 84 -22.56 -11.79 32.23
CA GLN A 84 -22.63 -10.36 32.04
C GLN A 84 -22.92 -10.01 30.58
N VAL A 85 -23.86 -9.09 30.38
CA VAL A 85 -24.06 -8.40 29.10
C VAL A 85 -23.46 -7.00 29.22
N LEU A 86 -22.42 -6.70 28.45
CA LEU A 86 -21.78 -5.39 28.54
C LEU A 86 -22.66 -4.33 27.86
N PRO A 87 -23.00 -3.22 28.54
CA PRO A 87 -23.85 -2.18 27.95
C PRO A 87 -23.34 -1.65 26.62
N GLY A 88 -22.03 -1.43 26.50
CA GLY A 88 -21.41 -0.93 25.27
C GLY A 88 -21.49 -1.90 24.11
N THR A 89 -21.28 -3.20 24.34
CA THR A 89 -21.35 -4.20 23.26
C THR A 89 -22.78 -4.44 22.82
N TRP A 90 -23.72 -4.47 23.77
CA TRP A 90 -25.15 -4.65 23.46
C TRP A 90 -25.72 -3.46 22.69
N ALA A 91 -25.37 -2.24 23.08
CA ALA A 91 -25.80 -1.03 22.37
C ALA A 91 -25.32 -1.00 20.91
N ALA A 92 -24.19 -1.64 20.60
CA ALA A 92 -23.65 -1.75 19.25
C ALA A 92 -24.11 -3.00 18.48
N ASP A 93 -24.90 -3.88 19.10
CA ASP A 93 -25.40 -5.09 18.45
C ASP A 93 -26.41 -4.74 17.34
N THR A 94 -26.21 -5.34 16.16
CA THR A 94 -27.04 -5.06 14.97
C THR A 94 -28.45 -5.64 15.13
N HIS A 95 -28.60 -6.77 15.82
CA HIS A 95 -29.91 -7.35 16.10
C HIS A 95 -30.66 -6.49 17.12
N HIS A 96 -29.98 -6.02 18.17
CA HIS A 96 -30.57 -5.08 19.12
C HIS A 96 -31.03 -3.80 18.42
N SER A 97 -30.17 -3.23 17.57
CA SER A 97 -30.50 -2.05 16.74
C SER A 97 -31.70 -2.28 15.81
N ALA A 98 -31.91 -3.52 15.37
CA ALA A 98 -33.05 -3.95 14.57
C ALA A 98 -34.31 -4.30 15.40
N GLY A 99 -34.29 -4.09 16.72
CA GLY A 99 -35.40 -4.36 17.63
C GLY A 99 -35.56 -5.84 18.01
N ILE A 100 -34.53 -6.65 17.83
CA ILE A 100 -34.50 -8.04 18.31
C ILE A 100 -34.17 -8.02 19.81
N SER A 101 -35.15 -8.40 20.64
CA SER A 101 -35.00 -8.44 22.09
C SER A 101 -34.28 -9.70 22.58
N CYS A 102 -33.84 -9.69 23.83
CA CYS A 102 -33.22 -10.86 24.47
C CYS A 102 -34.09 -12.11 24.34
N ALA A 103 -35.39 -11.98 24.57
CA ALA A 103 -36.35 -13.08 24.51
C ALA A 103 -36.63 -13.55 23.08
N LYS A 104 -36.37 -12.73 22.06
CA LYS A 104 -36.51 -13.16 20.67
C LYS A 104 -35.36 -14.08 20.24
N CYS A 105 -34.19 -13.94 20.86
CA CYS A 105 -33.09 -14.89 20.72
C CYS A 105 -33.24 -16.05 21.71
N HIS A 106 -33.25 -15.76 23.00
CA HIS A 106 -33.17 -16.76 24.06
C HIS A 106 -34.52 -17.34 24.46
N GLY A 107 -35.65 -16.89 23.92
CA GLY A 107 -36.96 -17.27 24.45
C GLY A 107 -37.17 -16.76 25.88
N GLY A 108 -38.01 -17.46 26.63
CA GLY A 108 -38.32 -17.10 28.01
C GLY A 108 -39.26 -15.90 28.13
N ASP A 109 -39.30 -15.29 29.32
CA ASP A 109 -40.21 -14.21 29.66
C ASP A 109 -39.47 -13.01 30.23
N GLY A 110 -39.21 -12.02 29.37
CA GLY A 110 -38.50 -10.79 29.73
C GLY A 110 -39.29 -9.83 30.62
N THR A 111 -40.55 -10.15 30.95
CA THR A 111 -41.39 -9.37 31.88
C THR A 111 -41.22 -9.81 33.33
N LYS A 112 -40.63 -10.98 33.59
CA LYS A 112 -40.42 -11.46 34.96
C LYS A 112 -39.35 -10.66 35.67
N ASN A 113 -39.72 -10.10 36.83
CA ASN A 113 -38.75 -9.55 37.77
C ASN A 113 -38.17 -10.65 38.64
N ILE A 114 -36.87 -10.57 38.94
CA ILE A 114 -36.26 -11.45 39.95
C ILE A 114 -36.67 -10.94 41.33
N THR A 115 -37.25 -11.84 42.12
CA THR A 115 -37.74 -11.63 43.47
C THR A 115 -37.26 -12.75 44.36
N MET A 116 -37.35 -12.56 45.68
CA MET A 116 -37.09 -13.63 46.64
C MET A 116 -38.04 -14.85 46.48
N ALA A 117 -39.12 -14.74 45.71
CA ALA A 117 -40.04 -15.84 45.47
C ALA A 117 -39.69 -16.71 44.25
N ASN A 118 -38.90 -16.19 43.29
CA ASN A 118 -38.65 -16.89 42.01
C ASN A 118 -37.16 -17.04 41.65
N TYR A 119 -36.23 -16.49 42.43
CA TYR A 119 -34.79 -16.64 42.21
C TYR A 119 -34.27 -18.08 42.39
N GLY A 120 -35.03 -18.92 43.10
CA GLY A 120 -34.61 -20.27 43.51
C GLY A 120 -34.62 -21.31 42.40
N SER A 121 -35.23 -21.03 41.25
CA SER A 121 -35.17 -21.93 40.09
C SER A 121 -35.03 -21.17 38.77
N PHE A 122 -34.32 -21.82 37.85
CA PHE A 122 -34.01 -21.25 36.55
C PHE A 122 -35.26 -20.95 35.72
N GLU A 123 -36.22 -21.86 35.72
CA GLU A 123 -37.49 -21.75 34.99
C GLU A 123 -38.40 -20.64 35.55
N GLN A 124 -38.44 -20.47 36.88
CA GLN A 124 -39.22 -19.40 37.48
C GLN A 124 -38.65 -18.01 37.18
N THR A 125 -37.32 -17.92 37.03
CA THR A 125 -36.62 -16.66 36.69
C THR A 125 -36.65 -16.35 35.19
N HIS A 126 -36.50 -17.35 34.32
CA HIS A 126 -36.30 -17.13 32.88
C HIS A 126 -37.52 -17.53 32.02
N GLY A 127 -38.47 -18.29 32.56
CA GLY A 127 -39.57 -18.88 31.81
C GLY A 127 -39.25 -20.26 31.23
N THR A 128 -40.30 -21.00 30.88
CA THR A 128 -40.24 -22.40 30.43
C THR A 128 -39.63 -22.58 29.03
N ALA A 129 -39.68 -21.54 28.21
CA ALA A 129 -39.17 -21.54 26.83
C ALA A 129 -37.76 -20.94 26.70
N PHE A 130 -37.03 -20.77 27.80
CA PHE A 130 -35.69 -20.16 27.76
C PHE A 130 -34.63 -21.13 27.23
N VAL A 131 -33.94 -20.71 26.18
CA VAL A 131 -32.81 -21.36 25.53
C VAL A 131 -31.51 -20.75 26.06
N ARG A 132 -30.70 -21.58 26.72
CA ARG A 132 -29.35 -21.22 27.18
C ARG A 132 -28.42 -20.99 25.98
N LYS A 133 -27.16 -20.63 26.25
CA LYS A 133 -26.11 -20.55 25.21
C LYS A 133 -26.14 -21.82 24.34
N PRO A 134 -26.45 -21.73 23.03
CA PRO A 134 -26.44 -22.89 22.15
C PRO A 134 -25.06 -23.54 22.13
N SER A 135 -25.00 -24.87 22.02
CA SER A 135 -23.74 -25.57 21.77
C SER A 135 -23.18 -25.12 20.42
N ARG A 136 -21.86 -25.28 20.18
CA ARG A 136 -21.27 -24.88 18.89
C ARG A 136 -21.93 -25.58 17.70
N THR A 137 -22.29 -26.85 17.85
CA THR A 137 -22.98 -27.63 16.81
C THR A 137 -24.41 -27.16 16.58
N ASP A 138 -25.07 -26.59 17.59
CA ASP A 138 -26.44 -26.08 17.46
C ASP A 138 -26.49 -24.62 16.96
N GLN A 139 -25.38 -23.88 17.05
CA GLN A 139 -25.33 -22.47 16.66
C GLN A 139 -25.76 -22.21 15.22
N PRO A 140 -25.32 -22.99 14.20
CA PRO A 140 -25.80 -22.77 12.82
C PRO A 140 -27.32 -22.94 12.70
N ALA A 141 -27.91 -23.98 13.27
CA ALA A 141 -29.37 -24.15 13.26
C ALA A 141 -30.07 -22.99 13.99
N TYR A 142 -29.50 -22.52 15.10
CA TYR A 142 -30.03 -21.41 15.89
C TYR A 142 -30.00 -20.08 15.12
N CYS A 143 -28.85 -19.67 14.58
CA CYS A 143 -28.73 -18.46 13.75
C CYS A 143 -29.56 -18.58 12.47
N GLY A 144 -29.57 -19.77 11.87
CA GLY A 144 -30.32 -20.10 10.67
C GLY A 144 -31.84 -20.06 10.83
N SER A 145 -32.37 -20.16 12.05
CA SER A 145 -33.81 -19.98 12.31
C SER A 145 -34.37 -18.65 11.74
N CYS A 146 -33.50 -17.63 11.68
CA CYS A 146 -33.77 -16.37 11.01
C CYS A 146 -33.00 -16.25 9.69
N HIS A 147 -31.69 -16.57 9.69
CA HIS A 147 -30.80 -16.35 8.54
C HIS A 147 -30.92 -17.41 7.43
N GLU A 148 -31.81 -18.39 7.53
CA GLU A 148 -32.23 -19.24 6.39
C GLU A 148 -33.62 -18.80 5.87
N ASN A 149 -34.26 -17.82 6.53
CA ASN A 149 -35.58 -17.31 6.17
C ASN A 149 -35.48 -15.98 5.42
N GLY A 150 -35.35 -16.06 4.10
CA GLY A 150 -35.26 -14.88 3.23
C GLY A 150 -36.42 -13.88 3.36
N PRO A 151 -37.70 -14.32 3.35
CA PRO A 151 -38.83 -13.41 3.58
C PRO A 151 -38.75 -12.65 4.90
N TYR A 152 -38.33 -13.32 5.99
CA TYR A 152 -38.16 -12.68 7.29
C TYR A 152 -37.01 -11.67 7.28
N MET A 153 -35.84 -12.07 6.79
CA MET A 153 -34.66 -11.18 6.78
C MET A 153 -34.83 -9.94 5.89
N ARG A 154 -35.62 -10.04 4.82
CA ARG A 154 -35.96 -8.92 3.93
C ARG A 154 -36.78 -7.81 4.62
N GLN A 155 -37.38 -8.09 5.78
CA GLN A 155 -38.06 -7.08 6.59
C GLN A 155 -37.06 -6.08 7.20
N PHE A 156 -35.79 -6.49 7.38
CA PHE A 156 -34.75 -5.67 7.99
C PHE A 156 -33.83 -5.02 6.95
N LYS A 157 -33.46 -5.76 5.90
CA LYS A 157 -32.59 -5.25 4.82
C LYS A 157 -32.93 -5.93 3.50
N LYS A 158 -33.00 -5.15 2.42
CA LYS A 158 -33.26 -5.65 1.06
C LYS A 158 -32.24 -6.72 0.65
N ASP A 159 -30.96 -6.45 0.88
CA ASP A 159 -29.86 -7.42 0.70
C ASP A 159 -29.70 -8.22 2.00
N ALA A 160 -30.70 -9.05 2.25
CA ALA A 160 -30.77 -9.91 3.42
C ALA A 160 -29.58 -10.89 3.46
N VAL A 161 -28.93 -10.99 4.62
CA VAL A 161 -27.90 -12.02 4.86
C VAL A 161 -28.62 -13.35 5.09
N VAL A 162 -28.55 -14.22 4.09
CA VAL A 162 -29.23 -15.53 4.09
C VAL A 162 -28.30 -16.66 3.62
N ASN A 163 -28.72 -17.91 3.82
CA ASN A 163 -28.00 -19.12 3.39
C ASN A 163 -26.63 -19.27 4.06
N ILE A 164 -26.52 -18.86 5.33
CA ILE A 164 -25.26 -18.83 6.08
C ILE A 164 -24.81 -20.23 6.52
N ASN A 165 -25.75 -21.16 6.72
CA ASN A 165 -25.45 -22.47 7.28
C ASN A 165 -24.74 -23.37 6.29
N ALA A 166 -25.21 -23.39 5.04
CA ALA A 166 -24.64 -24.24 4.00
C ALA A 166 -23.18 -23.83 3.70
N VAL A 167 -22.91 -22.52 3.63
CA VAL A 167 -21.56 -22.02 3.38
C VAL A 167 -20.64 -22.32 4.57
N HIS A 168 -21.07 -22.05 5.81
CA HIS A 168 -20.28 -22.37 7.00
C HIS A 168 -20.00 -23.86 7.11
N ALA A 169 -21.01 -24.72 6.92
CA ALA A 169 -20.83 -26.17 6.97
C ALA A 169 -19.83 -26.68 5.92
N ALA A 170 -19.79 -26.06 4.74
CA ALA A 170 -18.84 -26.39 3.68
C ALA A 170 -17.40 -25.88 3.96
N SER A 171 -17.22 -24.92 4.86
CA SER A 171 -15.89 -24.43 5.26
C SER A 171 -15.10 -25.47 6.08
N ALA A 172 -13.80 -25.27 6.22
CA ALA A 172 -12.89 -26.06 7.01
C ALA A 172 -13.25 -25.98 8.49
N HIS A 173 -13.73 -24.82 8.95
CA HIS A 173 -14.27 -24.68 10.29
C HIS A 173 -15.55 -25.51 10.48
N GLY A 174 -16.46 -25.48 9.51
CA GLY A 174 -17.69 -26.30 9.51
C GLY A 174 -17.40 -27.79 9.48
N LYS A 175 -16.55 -28.25 8.56
CA LYS A 175 -16.11 -29.66 8.47
C LYS A 175 -15.41 -30.11 9.75
N ALA A 176 -14.52 -29.30 10.31
CA ALA A 176 -13.89 -29.61 11.58
C ALA A 176 -14.92 -29.74 12.71
N LEU A 177 -15.92 -28.86 12.76
CA LEU A 177 -16.97 -28.90 13.77
C LEU A 177 -17.89 -30.12 13.62
N PHE A 178 -18.39 -30.37 12.41
CA PHE A 178 -19.45 -31.34 12.16
C PHE A 178 -18.96 -32.74 11.78
N GLU A 179 -17.91 -32.84 10.96
CA GLU A 179 -17.39 -34.13 10.50
C GLU A 179 -16.35 -34.70 11.47
N LYS A 180 -15.47 -33.84 12.00
CA LYS A 180 -14.42 -34.24 12.94
C LYS A 180 -14.81 -34.10 14.42
N GLY A 181 -15.98 -33.54 14.72
CA GLY A 181 -16.46 -33.34 16.08
C GLY A 181 -15.60 -32.37 16.91
N ASN A 182 -14.82 -31.49 16.26
CA ASN A 182 -13.94 -30.56 16.95
C ASN A 182 -14.75 -29.38 17.52
N LEU A 183 -15.13 -29.48 18.79
CA LEU A 183 -15.86 -28.44 19.52
C LEU A 183 -15.02 -27.20 19.86
N SER A 184 -13.75 -27.16 19.47
CA SER A 184 -12.94 -25.94 19.49
C SER A 184 -12.97 -25.21 18.14
N SER A 185 -13.58 -25.79 17.09
CA SER A 185 -13.67 -25.14 15.78
C SER A 185 -14.51 -23.86 15.83
N ALA A 186 -14.17 -22.89 14.98
CA ALA A 186 -14.84 -21.61 14.92
C ALA A 186 -16.31 -21.76 14.44
N SER A 187 -17.17 -20.97 15.08
CA SER A 187 -18.61 -20.89 14.87
C SER A 187 -19.03 -19.43 14.67
N CYS A 188 -20.31 -19.19 14.42
CA CYS A 188 -20.85 -17.87 14.08
C CYS A 188 -20.43 -16.77 15.07
N VAL A 189 -20.45 -17.09 16.38
CA VAL A 189 -20.20 -16.11 17.45
C VAL A 189 -18.72 -15.81 17.67
N ASP A 190 -17.79 -16.60 17.14
CA ASP A 190 -16.36 -16.30 17.27
C ASP A 190 -15.93 -15.16 16.34
N CYS A 191 -16.63 -15.02 15.20
CA CYS A 191 -16.41 -13.91 14.27
C CYS A 191 -17.35 -12.75 14.54
N HIS A 192 -18.64 -13.00 14.79
CA HIS A 192 -19.61 -11.92 14.96
C HIS A 192 -19.77 -11.46 16.40
N GLY A 193 -19.52 -12.31 17.39
CA GLY A 193 -19.94 -12.08 18.78
C GLY A 193 -21.39 -12.50 19.03
N ALA A 194 -21.72 -12.76 20.30
CA ALA A 194 -23.04 -13.27 20.70
C ALA A 194 -24.03 -12.17 21.16
N HIS A 195 -23.56 -11.16 21.90
CA HIS A 195 -24.34 -10.01 22.39
C HIS A 195 -23.69 -8.68 21.97
N GLY A 196 -23.10 -8.70 20.79
CA GLY A 196 -22.31 -7.64 20.19
C GLY A 196 -22.02 -7.94 18.73
N ALA A 197 -23.00 -8.52 18.03
CA ALA A 197 -22.96 -8.81 16.60
C ALA A 197 -23.00 -7.50 15.80
N MET A 198 -21.83 -6.89 15.67
CA MET A 198 -21.65 -5.59 15.02
C MET A 198 -21.50 -5.73 13.51
N LYS A 199 -21.82 -4.67 12.77
CA LYS A 199 -21.49 -4.59 11.34
C LYS A 199 -19.97 -4.59 11.17
N GLY A 200 -19.47 -5.21 10.10
CA GLY A 200 -18.04 -5.20 9.78
C GLY A 200 -17.47 -3.81 9.47
N THR A 201 -18.31 -2.78 9.35
CA THR A 201 -17.89 -1.38 9.20
C THR A 201 -17.63 -0.68 10.52
N GLU A 202 -18.08 -1.25 11.64
CA GLU A 202 -17.87 -0.65 12.97
C GLU A 202 -16.47 -0.99 13.47
N VAL A 203 -15.70 0.02 13.90
CA VAL A 203 -14.29 -0.14 14.30
C VAL A 203 -14.09 -1.07 15.50
N THR A 204 -15.14 -1.28 16.31
CA THR A 204 -15.14 -2.20 17.46
C THR A 204 -15.55 -3.63 17.10
N SER A 205 -16.02 -3.87 15.86
CA SER A 205 -16.40 -5.20 15.39
C SER A 205 -15.19 -6.09 15.22
N LEU A 206 -15.29 -7.37 15.59
CA LEU A 206 -14.26 -8.36 15.33
C LEU A 206 -14.02 -8.57 13.82
N THR A 207 -15.05 -8.34 13.00
CA THR A 207 -14.99 -8.43 11.53
C THR A 207 -14.62 -7.11 10.84
N TYR A 208 -14.24 -6.08 11.61
CA TYR A 208 -13.64 -4.88 11.03
C TYR A 208 -12.28 -5.22 10.43
N PRO A 209 -11.91 -4.74 9.22
CA PRO A 209 -10.69 -5.19 8.53
C PRO A 209 -9.43 -5.19 9.39
N LYS A 210 -9.23 -4.17 10.22
CA LYS A 210 -8.06 -4.08 11.13
C LYS A 210 -8.09 -5.07 12.29
N ASN A 211 -9.25 -5.61 12.64
CA ASN A 211 -9.43 -6.51 13.77
C ASN A 211 -9.39 -7.99 13.35
N ILE A 212 -9.60 -8.29 12.06
CA ILE A 212 -9.70 -9.67 11.55
C ILE A 212 -8.45 -10.49 11.86
N ALA A 213 -7.24 -9.97 11.61
CA ALA A 213 -6.01 -10.73 11.89
C ALA A 213 -5.88 -11.10 13.38
N ASN A 214 -6.28 -10.20 14.29
CA ASN A 214 -6.26 -10.47 15.72
C ASN A 214 -7.35 -11.49 16.13
N MET A 215 -8.55 -11.37 15.54
CA MET A 215 -9.64 -12.33 15.73
C MET A 215 -9.22 -13.74 15.29
N CYS A 216 -8.71 -13.90 14.06
CA CYS A 216 -8.18 -15.16 13.55
C CYS A 216 -7.01 -15.67 14.41
N GLY A 217 -6.13 -14.76 14.85
CA GLY A 217 -4.96 -15.08 15.66
C GLY A 217 -5.26 -15.58 17.07
N THR A 218 -6.48 -15.37 17.57
CA THR A 218 -6.93 -15.97 18.84
C THR A 218 -6.78 -17.49 18.81
N CYS A 219 -6.94 -18.11 17.63
CA CYS A 219 -6.77 -19.54 17.40
C CYS A 219 -5.54 -19.84 16.54
N HIS A 220 -5.40 -19.19 15.37
CA HIS A 220 -4.36 -19.52 14.37
C HIS A 220 -2.93 -19.08 14.74
N ALA A 221 -2.74 -18.29 15.80
CA ALA A 221 -1.43 -18.03 16.38
C ALA A 221 -1.18 -18.86 17.66
N ASN A 222 -2.10 -19.77 18.03
CA ASN A 222 -2.04 -20.55 19.25
C ASN A 222 -1.93 -22.05 18.93
N GLU A 223 -0.72 -22.59 19.10
CA GLU A 223 -0.42 -24.01 18.88
C GLU A 223 -1.34 -24.94 19.67
N ALA A 224 -1.57 -24.66 20.96
CA ALA A 224 -2.40 -25.51 21.81
C ALA A 224 -3.86 -25.56 21.32
N TYR A 225 -4.33 -24.46 20.74
CA TYR A 225 -5.67 -24.39 20.14
C TYR A 225 -5.74 -25.17 18.83
N MET A 226 -4.73 -25.01 17.96
CA MET A 226 -4.72 -25.62 16.63
C MET A 226 -4.36 -27.11 16.63
N LYS A 227 -3.71 -27.61 17.68
CA LYS A 227 -3.22 -29.00 17.76
C LYS A 227 -4.27 -30.06 17.40
N ALA A 228 -5.53 -29.86 17.81
CA ALA A 228 -6.62 -30.81 17.52
C ALA A 228 -7.10 -30.77 16.05
N SER A 229 -6.70 -29.76 15.30
CA SER A 229 -7.06 -29.54 13.90
C SER A 229 -5.92 -29.87 12.92
N LEU A 230 -4.69 -30.07 13.42
CA LEU A 230 -3.54 -30.39 12.58
C LEU A 230 -3.69 -31.79 11.97
N PRO A 231 -3.31 -31.99 10.69
CA PRO A 231 -3.14 -33.32 10.14
C PRO A 231 -2.14 -34.14 10.96
N GLU A 232 -2.31 -35.46 10.96
CA GLU A 232 -1.41 -36.35 11.68
C GLU A 232 0.02 -36.22 11.14
N GLY A 233 0.96 -35.93 12.04
CA GLY A 233 2.38 -35.77 11.70
C GLY A 233 2.78 -34.38 11.18
N GLU A 234 1.86 -33.41 11.15
CA GLU A 234 2.20 -32.02 10.79
C GLU A 234 2.44 -31.15 12.03
N ASP A 235 3.49 -30.32 11.96
CA ASP A 235 3.82 -29.33 12.97
C ASP A 235 2.93 -28.08 12.86
N PHE A 236 2.69 -27.43 13.99
CA PHE A 236 1.99 -26.15 14.00
C PHE A 236 2.78 -25.07 13.25
N VAL A 237 2.06 -24.30 12.42
CA VAL A 237 2.59 -23.13 11.73
C VAL A 237 1.78 -21.90 12.12
N ASN A 238 2.45 -20.88 12.64
CA ASN A 238 1.82 -19.57 12.86
C ASN A 238 1.67 -18.83 11.52
N HIS A 239 0.43 -18.56 11.12
CA HIS A 239 0.11 -17.84 9.88
C HIS A 239 -0.04 -16.32 10.09
N ILE A 240 -0.31 -15.88 11.32
CA ILE A 240 -0.57 -14.48 11.65
C ILE A 240 0.70 -13.66 11.59
N GLU A 241 1.79 -14.17 12.17
CA GLU A 241 3.07 -13.46 12.18
C GLU A 241 3.58 -13.16 10.76
N PRO A 242 3.63 -14.14 9.82
CA PRO A 242 3.95 -13.82 8.43
C PRO A 242 2.98 -12.84 7.78
N TYR A 243 1.66 -12.97 7.99
CA TYR A 243 0.69 -12.01 7.46
C TYR A 243 1.00 -10.57 7.91
N LEU A 244 1.30 -10.34 9.18
CA LEU A 244 1.59 -9.01 9.71
C LEU A 244 2.84 -8.36 9.08
N THR A 245 3.72 -9.15 8.48
CA THR A 245 4.89 -8.66 7.73
C THR A 245 4.62 -8.43 6.24
N SER A 246 3.42 -8.75 5.76
CA SER A 246 3.05 -8.64 4.35
C SER A 246 2.81 -7.21 3.87
N VAL A 247 2.79 -7.05 2.54
CA VAL A 247 2.42 -5.78 1.91
C VAL A 247 0.99 -5.39 2.19
N HIS A 248 0.10 -6.38 2.29
CA HIS A 248 -1.31 -6.14 2.60
C HIS A 248 -1.47 -5.65 4.04
N ALA A 249 -0.80 -6.29 5.01
CA ALA A 249 -0.81 -5.80 6.40
C ALA A 249 -0.14 -4.42 6.53
N ASN A 250 0.93 -4.15 5.76
CA ASN A 250 1.54 -2.82 5.71
C ASN A 250 0.56 -1.76 5.19
N GLY A 251 -0.14 -2.04 4.08
CA GLY A 251 -1.20 -1.18 3.56
C GLY A 251 -2.30 -0.94 4.59
N LEU A 252 -2.83 -2.01 5.18
CA LEU A 252 -3.92 -1.96 6.14
C LEU A 252 -3.56 -1.19 7.41
N TYR A 253 -2.45 -1.55 8.07
CA TYR A 253 -2.10 -1.03 9.38
C TYR A 253 -1.27 0.24 9.33
N LYS A 254 -0.26 0.32 8.45
CA LYS A 254 0.66 1.47 8.40
C LYS A 254 0.17 2.58 7.49
N LYS A 255 -0.45 2.24 6.35
CA LYS A 255 -0.98 3.22 5.40
C LYS A 255 -2.46 3.55 5.63
N ASN A 256 -3.12 2.86 6.57
CA ASN A 256 -4.54 3.02 6.88
C ASN A 256 -5.46 2.79 5.67
N ASP A 257 -5.06 1.91 4.76
CA ASP A 257 -5.84 1.53 3.59
C ASP A 257 -6.76 0.35 3.94
N LEU A 258 -8.04 0.62 4.20
CA LEU A 258 -9.03 -0.41 4.50
C LEU A 258 -9.36 -1.31 3.30
N GLY A 259 -8.93 -0.95 2.08
CA GLY A 259 -9.04 -1.80 0.90
C GLY A 259 -7.90 -2.82 0.78
N SER A 260 -6.87 -2.73 1.65
CA SER A 260 -5.80 -3.71 1.68
C SER A 260 -6.29 -5.06 2.23
N PRO A 261 -6.03 -6.19 1.53
CA PRO A 261 -6.57 -7.49 1.90
C PRO A 261 -6.20 -7.99 3.31
N THR A 262 -7.12 -8.72 3.93
CA THR A 262 -6.91 -9.48 5.17
C THR A 262 -7.33 -10.94 5.01
N CYS A 263 -7.41 -11.71 6.09
CA CYS A 263 -7.46 -13.17 6.06
C CYS A 263 -8.63 -13.71 5.21
N ASN A 264 -9.82 -13.16 5.42
CA ASN A 264 -11.05 -13.51 4.72
C ASN A 264 -11.09 -13.09 3.24
N ASP A 265 -10.24 -12.15 2.80
CA ASP A 265 -10.16 -11.75 1.40
C ASP A 265 -9.47 -12.82 0.53
N CYS A 266 -8.73 -13.75 1.15
CA CYS A 266 -8.24 -14.95 0.49
C CYS A 266 -9.06 -16.20 0.87
N HIS A 267 -9.39 -16.34 2.15
CA HIS A 267 -10.02 -17.53 2.73
C HIS A 267 -11.56 -17.50 2.77
N SER A 268 -12.20 -16.46 2.24
CA SER A 268 -13.65 -16.21 2.39
C SER A 268 -14.11 -15.92 3.83
N ASN A 269 -15.31 -15.37 3.95
CA ASN A 269 -15.95 -15.04 5.24
C ASN A 269 -16.61 -16.26 5.89
N HIS A 270 -17.25 -17.09 5.06
CA HIS A 270 -18.02 -18.24 5.53
C HIS A 270 -17.67 -19.54 4.79
N GLY A 271 -16.79 -19.49 3.79
CA GLY A 271 -16.32 -20.65 3.03
C GLY A 271 -14.82 -20.89 3.23
N ASP A 272 -14.23 -21.72 2.36
CA ASP A 272 -12.78 -22.00 2.36
C ASP A 272 -11.98 -21.04 1.46
N TYR A 273 -12.63 -20.53 0.42
CA TYR A 273 -12.05 -19.65 -0.59
C TYR A 273 -13.17 -18.85 -1.27
N LEU A 274 -12.79 -17.80 -2.00
CA LEU A 274 -13.72 -16.87 -2.64
C LEU A 274 -14.61 -17.58 -3.68
N GLU A 275 -15.85 -17.11 -3.80
CA GLU A 275 -16.74 -17.59 -4.86
C GLU A 275 -16.13 -17.36 -6.24
N GLY A 276 -16.17 -18.39 -7.09
CA GLY A 276 -15.60 -18.33 -8.44
C GLY A 276 -14.10 -18.66 -8.54
N THR A 277 -13.42 -18.99 -7.44
CA THR A 277 -12.05 -19.54 -7.48
C THR A 277 -12.05 -21.04 -7.20
N ALA A 278 -11.05 -21.78 -7.70
CA ALA A 278 -10.95 -23.23 -7.45
C ALA A 278 -10.34 -23.55 -6.08
N ASN A 279 -9.55 -22.62 -5.51
CA ASN A 279 -8.89 -22.73 -4.23
C ASN A 279 -8.38 -21.35 -3.76
N VAL A 280 -7.79 -21.30 -2.55
CA VAL A 280 -7.23 -20.08 -1.95
C VAL A 280 -6.07 -19.48 -2.76
N PHE A 281 -5.28 -20.30 -3.46
CA PHE A 281 -4.12 -19.81 -4.22
C PHE A 281 -4.53 -19.05 -5.49
N GLU A 282 -5.78 -19.17 -5.92
CA GLU A 282 -6.34 -18.40 -7.02
C GLU A 282 -7.02 -17.10 -6.57
N ALA A 283 -7.15 -16.87 -5.25
CA ALA A 283 -7.75 -15.63 -4.73
C ALA A 283 -6.99 -14.39 -5.19
N CYS A 284 -5.67 -14.48 -5.42
CA CYS A 284 -4.88 -13.38 -5.95
C CYS A 284 -5.39 -12.88 -7.31
N ASN A 285 -6.00 -13.74 -8.12
CA ASN A 285 -6.41 -13.42 -9.49
C ASN A 285 -7.61 -12.46 -9.54
N THR A 286 -8.38 -12.37 -8.46
CA THR A 286 -9.57 -11.49 -8.38
C THR A 286 -9.18 -10.01 -8.39
N CYS A 287 -7.99 -9.69 -7.85
CA CYS A 287 -7.44 -8.33 -7.82
C CYS A 287 -6.23 -8.16 -8.76
N HIS A 288 -5.36 -9.17 -8.86
CA HIS A 288 -4.13 -9.14 -9.67
C HIS A 288 -4.29 -9.83 -11.03
N ALA A 289 -5.40 -9.59 -11.72
CA ALA A 289 -5.72 -10.25 -12.99
C ALA A 289 -4.64 -10.07 -14.07
N GLY A 290 -3.99 -8.90 -14.12
CA GLY A 290 -2.88 -8.65 -15.04
C GLY A 290 -1.67 -9.56 -14.78
N ASN A 291 -1.27 -9.69 -13.52
CA ASN A 291 -0.16 -10.58 -13.12
C ASN A 291 -0.53 -12.05 -13.37
N ALA A 292 -1.77 -12.42 -13.06
CA ALA A 292 -2.29 -13.77 -13.33
C ALA A 292 -2.28 -14.12 -14.82
N THR A 293 -2.62 -13.15 -15.68
CA THR A 293 -2.57 -13.30 -17.15
C THR A 293 -1.13 -13.54 -17.62
N MET A 294 -0.18 -12.75 -17.13
CA MET A 294 1.23 -12.89 -17.47
C MET A 294 1.80 -14.21 -16.96
N PHE A 295 1.53 -14.59 -15.72
CA PHE A 295 1.92 -15.88 -15.15
C PHE A 295 1.35 -17.05 -15.95
N ALA A 296 0.09 -16.95 -16.38
CA ALA A 296 -0.56 -17.97 -17.19
C ALA A 296 0.00 -18.09 -18.61
N ALA A 297 0.52 -16.99 -19.16
CA ALA A 297 1.19 -16.99 -20.45
C ALA A 297 2.60 -17.60 -20.39
N GLY A 298 3.19 -17.70 -19.19
CA GLY A 298 4.50 -18.28 -18.95
C GLY A 298 4.53 -19.80 -18.72
N PRO A 299 5.71 -20.38 -18.49
CA PRO A 299 5.90 -21.81 -18.27
C PRO A 299 5.45 -22.29 -16.88
N HIS A 300 5.37 -21.39 -15.90
CA HIS A 300 5.16 -21.77 -14.51
C HIS A 300 3.73 -22.24 -14.22
N LYS A 301 2.70 -21.71 -14.89
CA LYS A 301 1.34 -22.17 -14.64
C LYS A 301 1.18 -23.68 -14.83
N ALA A 302 1.62 -24.20 -15.97
CA ALA A 302 1.55 -25.63 -16.26
C ALA A 302 2.44 -26.44 -15.31
N ALA A 303 3.67 -25.98 -15.07
CA ALA A 303 4.61 -26.69 -14.18
C ALA A 303 4.13 -26.74 -12.73
N TYR A 304 3.49 -25.69 -12.23
CA TYR A 304 2.96 -25.64 -10.87
C TYR A 304 1.73 -26.55 -10.74
N GLN A 305 0.85 -26.57 -11.75
CA GLN A 305 -0.28 -27.49 -11.79
C GLN A 305 0.16 -28.96 -11.80
N GLU A 306 1.15 -29.30 -12.63
CA GLU A 306 1.69 -30.67 -12.71
C GLU A 306 2.32 -31.14 -11.38
N ARG A 307 2.96 -30.22 -10.65
CA ARG A 307 3.70 -30.52 -9.42
C ARG A 307 2.90 -30.27 -8.13
N GLY A 308 1.64 -29.87 -8.24
CA GLY A 308 0.82 -29.50 -7.08
C GLY A 308 1.40 -28.35 -6.26
N LEU A 309 2.12 -27.42 -6.90
CA LEU A 309 2.75 -26.29 -6.21
C LEU A 309 1.79 -25.12 -6.06
N ASN A 310 1.95 -24.38 -4.96
CA ASN A 310 1.14 -23.22 -4.64
C ASN A 310 1.51 -22.05 -5.56
N SER A 311 0.58 -21.61 -6.43
CA SER A 311 0.74 -20.62 -7.51
C SER A 311 1.55 -19.35 -7.15
N CYS A 312 0.88 -18.21 -6.92
CA CYS A 312 1.53 -16.91 -6.68
C CYS A 312 2.39 -16.94 -5.41
N VAL A 313 1.87 -17.61 -4.37
CA VAL A 313 2.48 -17.69 -3.05
C VAL A 313 3.71 -18.59 -2.99
N GLY A 314 3.92 -19.47 -3.98
CA GLY A 314 5.14 -20.28 -4.07
C GLY A 314 6.40 -19.42 -4.27
N CYS A 315 6.22 -18.24 -4.88
CA CYS A 315 7.22 -17.19 -4.84
C CYS A 315 6.90 -16.24 -3.68
N HIS A 316 5.84 -15.45 -3.81
CA HIS A 316 5.64 -14.27 -2.97
C HIS A 316 5.25 -14.56 -1.52
N GLY A 317 4.87 -15.79 -1.18
CA GLY A 317 4.30 -16.13 0.13
C GLY A 317 5.25 -16.85 1.09
N SER A 318 6.50 -17.10 0.69
CA SER A 318 7.46 -17.84 1.54
C SER A 318 7.57 -17.26 2.97
N PRO A 319 7.62 -18.10 4.02
CA PRO A 319 7.74 -19.57 3.97
C PRO A 319 6.42 -20.33 3.87
N ASN A 320 5.27 -19.75 4.21
CA ASN A 320 4.01 -20.50 4.43
C ASN A 320 2.77 -19.95 3.70
N GLY A 321 2.98 -19.09 2.72
CA GLY A 321 1.94 -18.47 1.91
C GLY A 321 1.43 -17.11 2.39
N HIS A 322 1.66 -16.75 3.66
CA HIS A 322 1.01 -15.60 4.29
C HIS A 322 1.89 -14.34 4.34
N ASN A 323 3.20 -14.46 4.09
CA ASN A 323 4.10 -13.31 4.10
C ASN A 323 3.83 -12.31 2.97
N VAL A 324 3.24 -12.74 1.84
CA VAL A 324 2.93 -11.95 0.62
C VAL A 324 3.83 -10.70 0.50
N ALA A 325 5.06 -10.92 0.07
CA ALA A 325 6.13 -9.94 0.15
C ALA A 325 6.13 -8.93 -1.00
N GLU A 326 6.52 -7.69 -0.69
CA GLU A 326 7.04 -6.74 -1.69
C GLU A 326 8.50 -7.07 -1.88
N TRP A 327 8.87 -7.34 -3.12
CA TRP A 327 10.26 -7.55 -3.48
C TRP A 327 10.69 -6.49 -4.46
N GLY A 328 11.93 -6.04 -4.32
CA GLY A 328 12.58 -5.34 -5.41
C GLY A 328 13.15 -6.31 -6.42
N HIS A 329 13.89 -5.76 -7.38
CA HIS A 329 14.51 -6.55 -8.45
C HIS A 329 15.57 -7.54 -7.93
N GLU A 330 16.03 -7.41 -6.68
CA GLU A 330 16.95 -8.33 -6.02
C GLU A 330 16.40 -9.74 -5.84
N LYS A 331 15.09 -9.95 -5.97
CA LYS A 331 14.49 -11.30 -5.93
C LYS A 331 14.33 -11.95 -7.29
N VAL A 332 14.40 -11.18 -8.38
CA VAL A 332 14.35 -11.67 -9.76
C VAL A 332 15.78 -11.85 -10.26
N GLY A 333 16.18 -13.05 -10.67
CA GLY A 333 17.54 -13.32 -11.16
C GLY A 333 18.18 -14.54 -10.50
N ILE A 334 19.51 -14.51 -10.36
CA ILE A 334 20.31 -15.61 -9.79
C ILE A 334 21.31 -15.14 -8.72
N GLN A 335 21.24 -13.88 -8.32
CA GLN A 335 22.00 -13.32 -7.21
C GLN A 335 21.62 -13.99 -5.90
N GLN A 336 22.49 -13.85 -4.89
CA GLN A 336 22.24 -14.38 -3.56
C GLN A 336 20.88 -13.89 -3.02
N GLY A 337 20.03 -14.83 -2.63
CA GLY A 337 18.70 -14.54 -2.10
C GLY A 337 17.60 -14.34 -3.15
N ALA A 338 17.88 -14.56 -4.44
CA ALA A 338 16.87 -14.61 -5.50
C ALA A 338 15.93 -15.80 -5.32
N VAL A 339 14.62 -15.59 -5.54
CA VAL A 339 13.60 -16.62 -5.31
C VAL A 339 13.72 -17.79 -6.29
N CYS A 340 14.19 -17.50 -7.52
CA CYS A 340 14.31 -18.50 -8.58
C CYS A 340 15.19 -19.67 -8.16
N LEU A 341 16.19 -19.41 -7.30
CA LEU A 341 17.15 -20.41 -6.82
C LEU A 341 16.54 -21.46 -5.89
N ASN A 342 15.32 -21.22 -5.37
CA ASN A 342 14.59 -22.22 -4.58
C ASN A 342 14.23 -23.47 -5.40
N CYS A 343 14.18 -23.35 -6.73
CA CYS A 343 13.84 -24.45 -7.63
C CYS A 343 14.83 -24.61 -8.80
N HIS A 344 15.48 -23.52 -9.22
CA HIS A 344 16.44 -23.49 -10.33
C HIS A 344 17.86 -23.35 -9.81
N ASN A 345 18.65 -24.42 -9.86
CA ASN A 345 20.01 -24.41 -9.33
C ASN A 345 21.05 -24.48 -10.47
N PRO A 346 22.03 -23.56 -10.55
CA PRO A 346 23.08 -23.60 -11.57
C PRO A 346 23.98 -24.84 -11.48
N ASP A 347 24.05 -25.48 -10.31
CA ASP A 347 24.84 -26.69 -10.06
C ASP A 347 24.31 -27.88 -10.87
N PRO A 348 25.11 -28.47 -11.78
CA PRO A 348 24.76 -29.68 -12.53
C PRO A 348 24.33 -30.86 -11.65
N GLU A 349 24.84 -30.97 -10.43
CA GLU A 349 24.57 -32.09 -9.52
C GLU A 349 23.27 -31.92 -8.72
N SER A 350 22.63 -30.75 -8.79
CA SER A 350 21.40 -30.49 -8.05
C SER A 350 20.25 -31.42 -8.45
N ALA A 351 19.39 -31.76 -7.48
CA ALA A 351 18.26 -32.68 -7.69
C ALA A 351 17.31 -32.28 -8.83
N GLY A 352 17.19 -30.98 -9.11
CA GLY A 352 16.39 -30.47 -10.24
C GLY A 352 16.93 -30.86 -11.63
N ASN A 353 18.19 -31.29 -11.70
CA ASN A 353 18.88 -31.70 -12.92
C ASN A 353 19.01 -33.23 -13.06
N GLN A 354 18.39 -33.99 -12.16
CA GLN A 354 18.45 -35.46 -12.15
C GLN A 354 17.15 -36.09 -12.70
N ASP A 355 17.22 -37.27 -13.30
CA ASP A 355 16.07 -38.08 -13.70
C ASP A 355 15.41 -38.76 -12.48
N SER A 356 14.39 -39.61 -12.72
CA SER A 356 13.70 -40.32 -11.64
C SER A 356 14.56 -41.31 -10.87
N THR A 357 15.75 -41.65 -11.37
CA THR A 357 16.73 -42.55 -10.73
C THR A 357 17.81 -41.78 -9.96
N GLY A 358 17.79 -40.44 -10.00
CA GLY A 358 18.85 -39.60 -9.42
C GLY A 358 20.06 -39.43 -10.33
N ALA A 359 20.04 -40.00 -11.55
CA ALA A 359 21.12 -39.82 -12.51
C ALA A 359 21.01 -38.47 -13.21
N PHE A 360 22.15 -37.88 -13.58
CA PHE A 360 22.17 -36.61 -14.31
C PHE A 360 21.37 -36.67 -15.61
N ASP A 361 20.39 -35.77 -15.75
CA ASP A 361 19.56 -35.62 -16.94
C ASP A 361 19.96 -34.35 -17.69
N LYS A 362 20.65 -34.55 -18.82
CA LYS A 362 21.12 -33.47 -19.69
C LYS A 362 19.99 -32.57 -20.20
N LYS A 363 18.78 -33.11 -20.43
CA LYS A 363 17.63 -32.34 -20.93
C LYS A 363 17.06 -31.47 -19.82
N LYS A 364 16.93 -31.98 -18.59
CA LYS A 364 16.53 -31.19 -17.43
C LYS A 364 17.55 -30.11 -17.12
N TYR A 365 18.84 -30.45 -17.10
CA TYR A 365 19.91 -29.48 -16.94
C TYR A 365 19.85 -28.36 -17.98
N ALA A 366 19.76 -28.70 -19.28
CA ALA A 366 19.66 -27.70 -20.33
C ALA A 366 18.41 -26.81 -20.19
N THR A 367 17.29 -27.37 -19.73
CA THR A 367 16.06 -26.62 -19.49
C THR A 367 16.20 -25.66 -18.31
N ASN A 368 16.84 -26.12 -17.24
CA ASN A 368 17.14 -25.33 -16.07
C ASN A 368 18.13 -24.19 -16.39
N GLN A 369 19.17 -24.45 -17.20
CA GLN A 369 20.09 -23.41 -17.68
C GLN A 369 19.37 -22.34 -18.52
N ARG A 370 18.38 -22.72 -19.35
CA ARG A 370 17.53 -21.75 -20.05
C ARG A 370 16.70 -20.92 -19.08
N ALA A 371 16.13 -21.52 -18.03
CA ALA A 371 15.37 -20.79 -17.01
C ALA A 371 16.25 -19.76 -16.28
N LEU A 372 17.46 -20.15 -15.86
CA LEU A 372 18.44 -19.25 -15.25
C LEU A 372 18.85 -18.11 -16.19
N GLY A 373 19.07 -18.40 -17.46
CA GLY A 373 19.35 -17.38 -18.48
C GLY A 373 18.20 -16.38 -18.67
N ASN A 374 16.94 -16.84 -18.61
CA ASN A 374 15.79 -15.96 -18.62
C ASN A 374 15.73 -15.07 -17.37
N ALA A 375 15.99 -15.63 -16.19
CA ALA A 375 16.01 -14.88 -14.94
C ALA A 375 17.09 -13.78 -14.96
N ILE A 376 18.29 -14.06 -15.47
CA ILE A 376 19.37 -13.06 -15.63
C ILE A 376 18.93 -11.93 -16.57
N LYS A 377 18.38 -12.26 -17.74
CA LYS A 377 17.92 -11.26 -18.71
C LYS A 377 16.82 -10.38 -18.12
N LEU A 378 15.82 -10.98 -17.46
CA LEU A 378 14.74 -10.24 -16.80
C LEU A 378 15.26 -9.30 -15.73
N HIS A 379 16.15 -9.78 -14.86
CA HIS A 379 16.81 -8.93 -13.86
C HIS A 379 17.51 -7.74 -14.52
N SER A 380 18.26 -7.98 -15.60
CA SER A 380 18.97 -6.93 -16.34
C SER A 380 18.02 -5.91 -16.96
N TYR A 381 16.88 -6.33 -17.51
CA TYR A 381 15.90 -5.41 -18.08
C TYR A 381 15.26 -4.53 -17.00
N LEU A 382 14.80 -5.15 -15.91
CA LEU A 382 14.14 -4.45 -14.81
C LEU A 382 15.09 -3.46 -14.12
N THR A 383 16.32 -3.89 -13.81
CA THR A 383 17.33 -3.02 -13.19
C THR A 383 17.84 -1.92 -14.12
N GLY A 384 17.94 -2.19 -15.43
CA GLY A 384 18.31 -1.19 -16.43
C GLY A 384 17.29 -0.06 -16.55
N MET A 385 15.99 -0.40 -16.58
CA MET A 385 14.92 0.59 -16.55
C MET A 385 14.93 1.41 -15.27
N ASP A 386 15.07 0.74 -14.13
CA ASP A 386 15.10 1.37 -12.81
C ASP A 386 16.29 2.33 -12.65
N SER A 387 17.48 1.92 -13.09
CA SER A 387 18.68 2.75 -13.06
C SER A 387 18.53 3.98 -13.97
N SER A 388 17.97 3.80 -15.17
CA SER A 388 17.76 4.90 -16.12
C SER A 388 16.79 5.95 -15.56
N TYR A 389 15.68 5.50 -14.97
CA TYR A 389 14.70 6.39 -14.35
C TYR A 389 15.28 7.14 -13.15
N HIS A 390 15.90 6.44 -12.18
CA HIS A 390 16.42 7.10 -10.98
C HIS A 390 17.56 8.06 -11.33
N ALA A 391 18.47 7.69 -12.23
CA ALA A 391 19.56 8.57 -12.65
C ALA A 391 19.06 9.85 -13.38
N ALA A 392 17.95 9.73 -14.12
CA ALA A 392 17.30 10.86 -14.77
C ALA A 392 16.54 11.73 -13.77
N LYS A 393 15.72 11.12 -12.90
CA LYS A 393 14.99 11.80 -11.82
C LYS A 393 15.92 12.61 -10.92
N ASP A 394 16.97 11.98 -10.39
CA ASP A 394 17.92 12.64 -9.50
C ASP A 394 18.64 13.81 -10.19
N PHE A 395 18.95 13.65 -11.48
CA PHE A 395 19.54 14.71 -12.28
C PHE A 395 18.59 15.89 -12.47
N PHE A 396 17.34 15.61 -12.85
CA PHE A 396 16.34 16.65 -13.08
C PHE A 396 16.01 17.38 -11.78
N GLU A 397 15.72 16.69 -10.68
CA GLU A 397 15.46 17.31 -9.37
C GLU A 397 16.62 18.21 -8.89
N ALA A 398 17.86 17.87 -9.24
CA ALA A 398 19.02 18.73 -8.96
C ALA A 398 19.03 20.02 -9.82
N GLN A 399 18.52 19.97 -11.05
CA GLN A 399 18.37 21.15 -11.92
C GLN A 399 17.20 22.06 -11.52
N GLU A 400 16.14 21.53 -10.90
CA GLU A 400 15.01 22.33 -10.36
C GLU A 400 15.48 23.42 -9.41
N LYS A 401 16.36 23.02 -8.49
CA LYS A 401 16.94 23.89 -7.47
C LYS A 401 17.79 25.00 -8.10
N GLY A 402 18.18 24.84 -9.36
CA GLY A 402 18.93 25.81 -10.18
C GLY A 402 18.09 26.57 -11.21
N GLY A 403 16.77 26.36 -11.30
CA GLY A 403 15.85 27.12 -12.14
C GLY A 403 15.84 26.79 -13.64
N GLY A 404 16.36 25.63 -14.04
CA GLY A 404 16.44 25.23 -15.45
C GLY A 404 15.65 23.96 -15.76
N TYR A 405 14.52 24.07 -16.46
CA TYR A 405 13.84 22.91 -17.03
C TYR A 405 13.27 23.16 -18.42
N ALA A 406 13.32 22.11 -19.24
CA ALA A 406 12.46 21.94 -20.40
C ALA A 406 11.34 20.95 -20.03
N LYS A 407 10.08 21.37 -20.18
CA LYS A 407 8.87 20.59 -19.88
C LYS A 407 8.92 19.18 -20.47
N ASP A 408 9.46 19.06 -21.68
CA ASP A 408 9.57 17.81 -22.44
C ASP A 408 10.40 16.72 -21.73
N ASP A 409 11.43 17.10 -20.96
CA ASP A 409 12.30 16.14 -20.25
C ASP A 409 11.55 15.50 -19.05
N LEU A 410 10.60 16.21 -18.43
CA LEU A 410 9.75 15.68 -17.37
C LEU A 410 8.66 14.75 -17.92
N GLU A 411 8.07 15.11 -19.06
CA GLU A 411 7.09 14.25 -19.75
C GLU A 411 7.72 12.89 -20.14
N LEU A 412 8.98 12.89 -20.61
CA LEU A 412 9.74 11.67 -20.88
C LEU A 412 9.98 10.82 -19.62
N LEU A 413 10.26 11.45 -18.48
CA LEU A 413 10.48 10.76 -17.21
C LEU A 413 9.18 10.13 -16.69
N GLU A 414 8.05 10.83 -16.82
CA GLU A 414 6.72 10.31 -16.46
C GLU A 414 6.31 9.13 -17.33
N GLU A 415 6.57 9.19 -18.65
CA GLU A 415 6.29 8.05 -19.53
C GLU A 415 7.21 6.86 -19.21
N LEU A 416 8.50 7.09 -18.92
CA LEU A 416 9.39 6.01 -18.47
C LEU A 416 8.89 5.36 -17.18
N LYS A 417 8.37 6.16 -16.23
CA LYS A 417 7.75 5.64 -15.01
C LYS A 417 6.57 4.72 -15.32
N ARG A 418 5.69 5.13 -16.24
CA ARG A 418 4.54 4.30 -16.68
C ARG A 418 5.00 2.98 -17.30
N GLN A 419 6.04 3.03 -18.13
CA GLN A 419 6.63 1.83 -18.74
C GLN A 419 7.27 0.89 -17.70
N MET A 420 7.90 1.44 -16.66
CA MET A 420 8.40 0.66 -15.53
C MET A 420 7.26 -0.01 -14.74
N ASP A 421 6.17 0.70 -14.50
CA ASP A 421 5.00 0.12 -13.83
C ASP A 421 4.37 -0.99 -14.67
N ALA A 422 4.33 -0.86 -16.00
CA ALA A 422 3.93 -1.94 -16.89
C ALA A 422 4.90 -3.15 -16.85
N ALA A 423 6.21 -2.89 -16.79
CA ALA A 423 7.24 -3.93 -16.64
C ALA A 423 7.08 -4.75 -15.35
N ARG A 424 6.58 -4.13 -14.27
CA ARG A 424 6.26 -4.82 -13.00
C ARG A 424 5.14 -5.86 -13.14
N THR A 425 4.27 -5.75 -14.14
CA THR A 425 3.31 -6.82 -14.46
C THR A 425 3.88 -7.78 -15.50
N ALA A 426 4.47 -7.26 -16.57
CA ALA A 426 4.93 -8.07 -17.70
C ALA A 426 5.97 -9.13 -17.31
N HIS A 427 6.83 -8.88 -16.32
CA HIS A 427 7.89 -9.84 -15.94
C HIS A 427 7.35 -11.18 -15.40
N HIS A 428 6.09 -11.24 -14.99
CA HIS A 428 5.44 -12.48 -14.53
C HIS A 428 5.32 -13.53 -15.63
N VAL A 429 5.51 -13.17 -16.92
CA VAL A 429 5.64 -14.14 -18.01
C VAL A 429 6.87 -15.02 -17.88
N VAL A 430 7.88 -14.56 -17.12
CA VAL A 430 9.20 -15.16 -16.84
C VAL A 430 10.06 -15.57 -18.06
N TRP A 431 9.49 -15.59 -19.26
CA TRP A 431 10.23 -15.67 -20.52
C TRP A 431 10.75 -14.30 -20.91
N ALA A 432 12.06 -14.13 -20.82
CA ALA A 432 12.73 -12.86 -21.10
C ALA A 432 12.52 -12.37 -22.53
N ASP A 433 12.45 -13.29 -23.51
CA ASP A 433 12.24 -12.90 -24.90
C ASP A 433 10.80 -12.42 -25.13
N SER A 434 9.80 -13.05 -24.50
CA SER A 434 8.41 -12.58 -24.51
C SER A 434 8.27 -11.24 -23.81
N PHE A 435 8.90 -11.08 -22.64
CA PHE A 435 8.97 -9.80 -21.93
C PHE A 435 9.58 -8.70 -22.80
N LYS A 436 10.71 -8.98 -23.46
CA LYS A 436 11.40 -8.01 -24.32
C LYS A 436 10.51 -7.55 -25.47
N VAL A 437 9.74 -8.46 -26.08
CA VAL A 437 8.80 -8.10 -27.15
C VAL A 437 7.69 -7.21 -26.62
N GLN A 438 7.08 -7.56 -25.48
CA GLN A 438 6.01 -6.78 -24.87
C GLN A 438 6.49 -5.39 -24.40
N MET A 439 7.71 -5.31 -23.88
CA MET A 439 8.30 -4.08 -23.33
C MET A 439 9.26 -3.38 -24.30
N ALA A 440 9.18 -3.65 -25.61
CA ALA A 440 10.14 -3.10 -26.58
C ALA A 440 10.18 -1.56 -26.57
N GLU A 441 9.00 -0.92 -26.52
CA GLU A 441 8.87 0.54 -26.43
C GLU A 441 9.45 1.08 -25.12
N GLY A 442 9.09 0.47 -23.98
CA GLY A 442 9.61 0.87 -22.67
C GLY A 442 11.13 0.73 -22.53
N LEU A 443 11.71 -0.33 -23.08
CA LEU A 443 13.16 -0.54 -23.11
C LEU A 443 13.85 0.51 -24.00
N ALA A 444 13.30 0.80 -25.18
CA ALA A 444 13.83 1.83 -26.07
C ALA A 444 13.74 3.24 -25.44
N LEU A 445 12.64 3.52 -24.73
CA LEU A 445 12.46 4.76 -23.99
C LEU A 445 13.48 4.88 -22.85
N SER A 446 13.69 3.81 -22.08
CA SER A 446 14.72 3.76 -21.02
C SER A 446 16.10 4.13 -21.55
N ASP A 447 16.49 3.53 -22.68
CA ASP A 447 17.77 3.84 -23.35
C ASP A 447 17.83 5.29 -23.83
N SER A 448 16.72 5.82 -24.34
CA SER A 448 16.61 7.22 -24.79
C SER A 448 16.79 8.21 -23.64
N VAL A 449 16.08 7.98 -22.53
CA VAL A 449 16.17 8.79 -21.30
C VAL A 449 17.60 8.74 -20.76
N SER A 450 18.19 7.56 -20.64
CA SER A 450 19.57 7.41 -20.16
C SER A 450 20.58 8.19 -21.01
N ARG A 451 20.50 8.08 -22.35
CA ARG A 451 21.35 8.88 -23.26
C ARG A 451 21.11 10.38 -23.11
N ARG A 452 19.85 10.81 -23.06
CA ARG A 452 19.47 12.22 -22.90
C ARG A 452 20.05 12.80 -21.61
N THR A 453 19.88 12.10 -20.49
CA THR A 453 20.45 12.50 -19.20
C THR A 453 21.98 12.61 -19.26
N GLN A 454 22.67 11.66 -19.91
CA GLN A 454 24.13 11.74 -20.07
C GLN A 454 24.56 12.92 -20.94
N THR A 455 23.87 13.18 -22.05
CA THR A 455 24.14 14.33 -22.92
C THR A 455 23.98 15.65 -22.16
N LEU A 456 22.88 15.82 -21.43
CA LEU A 456 22.64 17.03 -20.64
C LEU A 456 23.69 17.23 -19.54
N LYS A 457 24.09 16.15 -18.85
CA LYS A 457 25.20 16.20 -17.88
C LYS A 457 26.49 16.69 -18.53
N ALA A 458 26.83 16.18 -19.72
CA ALA A 458 28.02 16.60 -20.45
C ALA A 458 27.95 18.06 -20.92
N GLU A 459 26.79 18.52 -21.39
CA GLU A 459 26.58 19.92 -21.79
C GLU A 459 26.74 20.89 -20.61
N ILE A 460 26.17 20.56 -19.45
CA ILE A 460 26.30 21.39 -18.24
C ILE A 460 27.76 21.45 -17.79
N ALA A 461 28.45 20.31 -17.73
CA ALA A 461 29.86 20.26 -17.38
C ALA A 461 30.72 21.08 -18.36
N GLY A 462 30.41 21.02 -19.66
CA GLY A 462 31.02 21.85 -20.70
C GLY A 462 30.80 23.35 -20.47
N ARG A 463 29.57 23.77 -20.18
CA ARG A 463 29.25 25.18 -19.86
C ARG A 463 29.97 25.66 -18.61
N GLN A 464 30.02 24.86 -17.55
CA GLN A 464 30.76 25.19 -16.33
C GLN A 464 32.26 25.34 -16.60
N THR A 465 32.84 24.47 -17.43
CA THR A 465 34.25 24.56 -17.86
C THR A 465 34.51 25.86 -18.61
N ILE A 466 33.63 26.24 -19.54
CA ILE A 466 33.73 27.49 -20.30
C ILE A 466 33.62 28.69 -19.34
N ILE A 467 32.66 28.70 -18.42
CA ILE A 467 32.48 29.79 -17.44
C ILE A 467 33.74 29.95 -16.58
N VAL A 468 34.35 28.86 -16.12
CA VAL A 468 35.59 28.90 -15.34
C VAL A 468 36.75 29.46 -16.17
N VAL A 469 36.95 28.98 -17.40
CA VAL A 469 38.02 29.45 -18.29
C VAL A 469 37.86 30.93 -18.61
N VAL A 470 36.65 31.35 -18.98
CA VAL A 470 36.33 32.77 -19.23
C VAL A 470 36.52 33.59 -17.96
N GLY A 471 36.10 33.08 -16.80
CA GLY A 471 36.31 33.74 -15.50
C GLY A 471 37.79 33.95 -15.18
N ILE A 472 38.64 32.95 -15.41
CA ILE A 472 40.10 33.07 -15.25
C ILE A 472 40.67 34.12 -16.23
N PHE A 473 40.23 34.10 -17.48
CA PHE A 473 40.70 35.05 -18.49
C PHE A 473 40.29 36.49 -18.16
N VAL A 474 39.04 36.70 -17.78
CA VAL A 474 38.50 38.01 -17.35
C VAL A 474 39.21 38.48 -16.08
N PHE A 475 39.40 37.61 -15.09
CA PHE A 475 40.13 37.95 -13.87
C PHE A 475 41.59 38.35 -14.18
N GLY A 476 42.29 37.57 -15.00
CA GLY A 476 43.63 37.90 -15.47
C GLY A 476 43.67 39.25 -16.19
N LEU A 477 42.71 39.53 -17.07
CA LEU A 477 42.60 40.81 -17.78
C LEU A 477 42.40 41.98 -16.81
N VAL A 478 41.51 41.84 -15.82
CA VAL A 478 41.27 42.84 -14.78
C VAL A 478 42.52 43.11 -13.94
N VAL A 479 43.23 42.06 -13.51
CA VAL A 479 44.49 42.19 -12.75
C VAL A 479 45.56 42.90 -13.58
N THR A 480 45.70 42.55 -14.86
CA THR A 480 46.71 43.14 -15.75
C THR A 480 46.43 44.62 -16.02
N LEU A 481 45.16 44.98 -16.29
CA LEU A 481 44.73 46.37 -16.46
C LEU A 481 44.87 47.18 -15.15
N GLY A 482 44.57 46.57 -14.01
CA GLY A 482 44.77 47.17 -12.68
C GLY A 482 46.25 47.47 -12.39
N ALA A 483 47.15 46.54 -12.70
CA ALA A 483 48.59 46.73 -12.55
C ALA A 483 49.13 47.84 -13.48
N GLN A 484 48.64 47.92 -14.73
CA GLN A 484 48.98 49.00 -15.66
C GLN A 484 48.46 50.37 -15.20
N ALA A 485 47.28 50.43 -14.58
CA ALA A 485 46.73 51.65 -14.02
C ALA A 485 47.52 52.12 -12.77
N ALA A 486 47.99 51.19 -11.93
CA ALA A 486 48.83 51.50 -10.78
C ALA A 486 50.23 52.00 -11.19
N GLY A 487 50.83 51.43 -12.23
CA GLY A 487 52.15 51.85 -12.74
C GLY A 487 52.19 53.22 -13.44
N ARG A 488 51.03 53.78 -13.81
CA ARG A 488 50.93 55.11 -14.46
C ARG A 488 50.70 56.28 -13.49
N ARG A 489 50.45 56.05 -12.20
CA ARG A 489 50.38 57.14 -11.21
C ARG A 489 51.79 57.52 -10.74
N LYS A 490 52.51 58.31 -11.56
CA LYS A 490 53.51 59.24 -10.99
C LYS A 490 52.73 60.37 -10.33
N ILE A 491 52.70 60.39 -9.00
CA ILE A 491 52.12 61.47 -8.20
C ILE A 491 52.94 62.74 -8.48
N PRO A 492 52.36 63.83 -9.02
CA PRO A 492 53.00 65.13 -8.97
C PRO A 492 52.87 65.67 -7.54
N GLU A 493 53.98 66.05 -6.91
CA GLU A 493 53.96 66.93 -5.74
C GLU A 493 53.28 68.24 -6.13
N TYR A 494 52.05 68.46 -5.65
CA TYR A 494 51.37 69.74 -5.76
C TYR A 494 51.38 70.41 -4.38
N LYS A 495 52.12 71.50 -4.28
CA LYS A 495 52.19 72.39 -3.11
C LYS A 495 50.79 72.93 -2.78
N SER A 496 50.46 72.90 -1.49
CA SER A 496 49.26 73.51 -0.95
C SER A 496 49.34 75.03 -0.97
N ASP A 497 48.55 75.66 -1.82
CA ASP A 497 48.08 77.04 -1.62
C ASP A 497 46.60 77.04 -1.97
N PHE A 498 45.73 77.06 -0.96
CA PHE A 498 44.31 77.33 -1.16
C PHE A 498 43.81 78.29 -0.08
N ASP A 499 43.33 79.42 -0.59
CA ASP A 499 42.89 80.63 0.07
C ASP A 499 41.40 80.53 0.44
N GLU A 500 41.07 80.82 1.70
CA GLU A 500 39.73 80.85 2.26
C GLU A 500 39.04 82.18 1.90
N SER A 501 38.42 82.26 0.74
CA SER A 501 37.25 83.14 0.53
C SER A 501 36.74 82.94 -0.88
N PHE A 502 35.52 82.44 -1.08
CA PHE A 502 34.62 82.97 -2.11
C PHE A 502 33.22 82.37 -1.98
N TYR A 503 32.38 83.12 -1.26
CA TYR A 503 30.99 83.45 -1.56
C TYR A 503 29.89 82.37 -1.55
N THR A 504 29.21 82.37 -0.40
CA THR A 504 27.76 82.44 -0.26
C THR A 504 27.07 83.35 -1.30
N ARG A 505 26.05 82.83 -1.99
CA ARG A 505 24.97 83.64 -2.58
C ARG A 505 23.64 82.89 -2.52
N THR A 506 22.69 83.51 -1.83
CA THR A 506 21.28 83.14 -1.67
C THR A 506 20.48 83.36 -2.97
N PRO A 507 19.34 82.65 -3.17
CA PRO A 507 18.59 82.64 -4.43
C PRO A 507 17.53 83.76 -4.50
N PRO A 508 17.07 84.16 -5.71
CA PRO A 508 16.02 85.16 -5.87
C PRO A 508 14.61 84.55 -5.85
N ASP A 509 13.70 85.27 -5.20
CA ASP A 509 12.26 85.06 -5.19
C ASP A 509 11.59 85.81 -6.37
N ARG A 510 10.69 85.14 -7.10
CA ARG A 510 9.65 85.78 -7.92
C ARG A 510 8.45 84.85 -8.12
N ARG A 511 7.34 85.26 -7.50
CA ARG A 511 5.95 85.42 -7.99
C ARG A 511 5.25 84.27 -8.71
#